data_AF-A0ABD2W0T6-F1
#
_entry.id   AF-A0ABD2W0T6-F1
#
_cell.length_a   1.000
_cell.length_b   1.000
_cell.length_c   1.000
_cell.angle_alpha   90.00
_cell.angle_beta   90.00
_cell.angle_gamma   90.00
#
_symmetry.space_group_name_H-M   'P 1'
#
loop_
_entity.id
_entity.type
_entity.pdbx_description
1 polymer ?
#
loop_
_entity_poly.entity_id
_entity_poly.type
_entity_poly.pdbx_seq_one_letter_code
_entity_poly.pdbx_strand_id
1 'polypeptide(L)'
;MTSENNCNKEDGQDDPTNLYEFFQHFMEIDSVYHQLGLMSLKTIIWNLDLYLYMLNLLNFQEKLLKYQEYSLMSQEEGADPEKAAVYVTDESSLLRHQILLNGYTVRLRRSEILSTPEEARLFSTLPPPQGCCIDDEPMIVAATKRVNRSDRIDENEEEEEDDNSELGLWLRDTGPGLRDEFWITQTRRAHKSSPNAMKHTVFLELLNQMEQAIPTVEWVDRFKWDPELSCDNEEFWLPEEKLALQLVLHYGHARGFVVESDDTEKNLKTFIRSTHDYINYNKSSIFEGFDWFLATIFLVCNADLERSKAFVNQILHFPSAMFLWPALAQVIDDNNEEEASTRLLFAHLLEYIVALEFPSVKFALKRECGVAWWMICDRLLTQFFWGILPWNEIIHFFAVCIMHPPDFILYYCVSLLNHCEADVIKSITEGKMWPEEMVLEDYRCHSQIGFMDRLSKRHGGKVLPSLTQRKFNFPEGIESKVRGDV
;
A
#
# COMPACT_ATOMS: atom_id res chain seq x y z
N MET A 1 -15.22 46.01 -41.47
CA MET A 1 -16.15 44.88 -41.60
C MET A 1 -15.74 43.86 -40.56
N THR A 2 -16.30 44.05 -39.37
CA THR A 2 -16.18 43.19 -38.20
C THR A 2 -17.13 42.01 -38.39
N SER A 3 -16.62 40.79 -38.48
CA SER A 3 -17.43 39.60 -38.26
C SER A 3 -17.44 39.33 -36.76
N GLU A 4 -18.54 39.69 -36.12
CA GLU A 4 -18.91 39.24 -34.79
C GLU A 4 -19.03 37.71 -34.82
N ASN A 5 -18.11 37.01 -34.15
CA ASN A 5 -18.38 35.67 -33.67
C ASN A 5 -19.10 35.80 -32.33
N ASN A 6 -20.42 35.88 -32.40
CA ASN A 6 -21.31 35.61 -31.27
C ASN A 6 -21.12 34.15 -30.87
N CYS A 7 -20.24 33.90 -29.90
CA CYS A 7 -20.38 32.72 -29.06
C CYS A 7 -21.41 33.10 -28.00
N ASN A 8 -22.65 32.65 -28.22
CA ASN A 8 -23.70 32.72 -27.22
C ASN A 8 -23.17 32.09 -25.92
N LYS A 9 -23.04 32.91 -24.88
CA LYS A 9 -22.92 32.46 -23.51
C LYS A 9 -24.30 31.95 -23.10
N GLU A 10 -24.58 30.69 -23.39
CA GLU A 10 -25.71 29.98 -22.80
C GLU A 10 -25.23 29.37 -21.48
N ASP A 11 -25.98 29.72 -20.43
CA ASP A 11 -26.00 29.24 -19.05
C ASP A 11 -24.79 29.50 -18.13
N GLY A 12 -25.07 30.30 -17.08
CA GLY A 12 -24.13 30.74 -16.06
C GLY A 12 -23.83 29.68 -15.00
N GLN A 13 -23.05 28.67 -15.37
CA GLN A 13 -22.24 27.92 -14.43
C GLN A 13 -20.84 28.51 -14.48
N ASP A 14 -20.39 29.16 -13.40
CA ASP A 14 -19.02 29.67 -13.30
C ASP A 14 -18.06 28.48 -13.48
N ASP A 15 -17.18 28.56 -14.47
CA ASP A 15 -16.18 27.54 -14.71
C ASP A 15 -15.30 27.37 -13.45
N PRO A 16 -15.04 26.14 -12.99
CA PRO A 16 -14.27 25.92 -11.78
C PRO A 16 -12.85 26.46 -11.96
N THR A 17 -12.43 27.32 -11.02
CA THR A 17 -11.14 28.01 -11.09
C THR A 17 -10.00 27.23 -10.42
N ASN A 18 -10.36 26.23 -9.61
CA ASN A 18 -9.44 25.36 -8.91
C ASN A 18 -10.00 23.95 -8.76
N LEU A 19 -9.13 23.02 -8.36
CA LEU A 19 -9.46 21.60 -8.26
C LEU A 19 -10.57 21.33 -7.20
N TYR A 20 -10.61 22.12 -6.13
CA TYR A 20 -11.65 21.99 -5.11
C TYR A 20 -13.03 22.35 -5.66
N GLU A 21 -13.15 23.50 -6.34
CA GLU A 21 -14.39 23.91 -7.04
C GLU A 21 -14.79 22.87 -8.09
N PHE A 22 -13.84 22.38 -8.88
CA PHE A 22 -14.09 21.32 -9.85
C PHE A 22 -14.71 20.07 -9.20
N PHE A 23 -14.15 19.63 -8.06
CA PHE A 23 -14.67 18.47 -7.35
C PHE A 23 -16.03 18.73 -6.66
N GLN A 24 -16.40 19.98 -6.37
CA GLN A 24 -17.75 20.31 -5.92
C GLN A 24 -18.77 20.17 -7.06
N HIS A 25 -18.44 20.67 -8.26
CA HIS A 25 -19.30 20.55 -9.44
C HIS A 25 -19.43 19.12 -9.98
N PHE A 26 -18.41 18.28 -9.77
CA PHE A 26 -18.42 16.86 -10.12
C PHE A 26 -19.56 16.08 -9.45
N MET A 27 -19.98 16.50 -8.26
CA MET A 27 -20.91 15.76 -7.40
C MET A 27 -22.38 15.93 -7.78
N GLU A 28 -22.68 16.65 -8.85
CA GLU A 28 -24.03 16.78 -9.43
C GLU A 28 -24.08 15.97 -10.73
N ILE A 29 -25.02 15.02 -10.84
CA ILE A 29 -25.10 14.12 -12.00
C ILE A 29 -25.39 14.86 -13.33
N ASP A 30 -26.10 15.99 -13.26
CA ASP A 30 -26.46 16.82 -14.42
C ASP A 30 -25.37 17.85 -14.78
N SER A 31 -24.29 17.90 -14.00
CA SER A 31 -23.17 18.81 -14.24
C SER A 31 -22.41 18.40 -15.51
N VAL A 32 -22.06 19.39 -16.33
CA VAL A 32 -21.17 19.19 -17.48
C VAL A 32 -19.79 18.66 -17.07
N TYR A 33 -19.42 18.81 -15.80
CA TYR A 33 -18.16 18.34 -15.23
C TYR A 33 -18.24 16.91 -14.67
N HIS A 34 -19.40 16.27 -14.63
CA HIS A 34 -19.58 14.98 -13.97
C HIS A 34 -18.67 13.89 -14.54
N GLN A 35 -18.70 13.68 -15.87
CA GLN A 35 -17.88 12.65 -16.52
C GLN A 35 -16.38 12.92 -16.36
N LEU A 36 -15.96 14.18 -16.54
CA LEU A 36 -14.55 14.58 -16.35
C LEU A 36 -14.10 14.37 -14.90
N GLY A 37 -14.98 14.64 -13.94
CA GLY A 37 -14.74 14.40 -12.52
C GLY A 37 -14.64 12.93 -12.18
N LEU A 38 -15.49 12.06 -12.76
CA LEU A 38 -15.38 10.61 -12.61
C LEU A 38 -14.04 10.09 -13.15
N MET A 39 -13.63 10.52 -14.34
CA MET A 39 -12.33 10.14 -14.92
C MET A 39 -11.19 10.59 -14.01
N SER A 40 -11.22 11.84 -13.57
CA SER A 40 -10.20 12.41 -12.67
C SER A 40 -10.13 11.65 -11.35
N LEU A 41 -11.28 11.32 -10.75
CA LEU A 41 -11.35 10.57 -9.51
C LEU A 41 -10.79 9.15 -9.70
N LYS A 42 -11.20 8.43 -10.76
CA LYS A 42 -10.67 7.10 -11.08
C LYS A 42 -9.13 7.11 -11.22
N THR A 43 -8.59 8.17 -11.80
CA THR A 43 -7.15 8.38 -12.00
C THR A 43 -6.38 8.59 -10.69
N ILE A 44 -6.99 9.15 -9.63
CA ILE A 44 -6.27 9.47 -8.38
C ILE A 44 -6.48 8.45 -7.25
N ILE A 45 -7.59 7.70 -7.22
CA ILE A 45 -7.96 6.83 -6.09
C ILE A 45 -7.06 5.60 -5.89
N TRP A 46 -6.11 5.31 -6.79
CA TRP A 46 -5.09 4.29 -6.54
C TRP A 46 -4.08 4.69 -5.46
N ASN A 47 -3.93 6.00 -5.25
CA ASN A 47 -3.21 6.54 -4.11
C ASN A 47 -4.17 6.53 -2.92
N LEU A 48 -3.89 5.66 -1.94
CA LEU A 48 -4.80 5.44 -0.82
C LEU A 48 -4.95 6.68 0.07
N ASP A 49 -3.89 7.47 0.27
CA ASP A 49 -3.99 8.70 1.06
C ASP A 49 -4.90 9.72 0.37
N LEU A 50 -4.76 9.87 -0.97
CA LEU A 50 -5.66 10.73 -1.74
C LEU A 50 -7.09 10.18 -1.76
N TYR A 51 -7.28 8.87 -1.88
CA TYR A 51 -8.60 8.24 -1.77
C TYR A 51 -9.28 8.60 -0.45
N LEU A 52 -8.58 8.43 0.68
CA LEU A 52 -9.10 8.73 2.01
C LEU A 52 -9.43 10.21 2.18
N TYR A 53 -8.52 11.08 1.75
CA TYR A 53 -8.72 12.52 1.79
C TYR A 53 -9.95 12.94 0.97
N MET A 54 -10.07 12.43 -0.25
CA MET A 54 -11.21 12.73 -1.13
C MET A 54 -12.52 12.11 -0.62
N LEU A 55 -12.45 10.94 0.01
CA LEU A 55 -13.60 10.29 0.61
C LEU A 55 -14.13 11.11 1.79
N ASN A 56 -13.25 11.59 2.67
CA ASN A 56 -13.62 12.48 3.77
C ASN A 56 -14.19 13.81 3.26
N LEU A 57 -13.51 14.41 2.27
CA LEU A 57 -13.85 15.74 1.76
C LEU A 57 -15.19 15.77 1.01
N LEU A 58 -15.44 14.77 0.16
CA LEU A 58 -16.59 14.77 -0.75
C LEU A 58 -17.70 13.80 -0.35
N ASN A 59 -17.38 12.77 0.44
CA ASN A 59 -18.25 11.61 0.67
C ASN A 59 -18.75 11.01 -0.65
N PHE A 60 -17.83 10.84 -1.62
CA PHE A 60 -18.20 10.44 -2.97
C PHE A 60 -18.79 9.03 -3.04
N GLN A 61 -18.36 8.12 -2.18
CA GLN A 61 -18.86 6.74 -2.18
C GLN A 61 -20.37 6.68 -1.97
N GLU A 62 -20.90 7.40 -0.96
CA GLU A 62 -22.35 7.44 -0.70
C GLU A 62 -23.11 8.10 -1.85
N LYS A 63 -22.59 9.21 -2.40
CA LYS A 63 -23.26 9.90 -3.53
C LYS A 63 -23.27 9.05 -4.80
N LEU A 64 -22.16 8.39 -5.13
CA LEU A 64 -22.07 7.52 -6.30
C LEU A 64 -22.99 6.30 -6.16
N LEU A 65 -23.15 5.74 -4.96
CA LEU A 65 -24.11 4.67 -4.68
C LEU A 65 -25.56 5.11 -4.90
N LYS A 66 -25.94 6.29 -4.41
CA LYS A 66 -27.27 6.88 -4.69
C LYS A 66 -27.51 7.04 -6.18
N TYR A 67 -26.48 7.46 -6.92
CA TYR A 67 -26.58 7.55 -8.38
C TYR A 67 -26.69 6.19 -9.04
N GLN A 68 -26.02 5.14 -8.55
CA GLN A 68 -26.24 3.79 -9.05
C GLN A 68 -27.66 3.30 -8.75
N GLU A 69 -28.21 3.64 -7.60
CA GLU A 69 -29.60 3.34 -7.22
C GLU A 69 -30.61 3.96 -8.20
N TYR A 70 -30.43 5.23 -8.58
CA TYR A 70 -31.27 5.85 -9.61
C TYR A 70 -31.16 5.14 -10.97
N SER A 71 -29.95 4.73 -11.36
CA SER A 71 -29.72 3.97 -12.59
C SER A 71 -30.37 2.58 -12.55
N LEU A 72 -30.39 1.92 -11.39
CA LEU A 72 -31.09 0.64 -11.18
C LEU A 72 -32.60 0.81 -11.31
N MET A 73 -33.20 1.76 -10.58
CA MET A 73 -34.65 2.01 -10.60
C MET A 73 -35.17 2.32 -12.00
N SER A 74 -34.43 3.13 -12.78
CA SER A 74 -34.82 3.49 -14.15
C SER A 74 -34.83 2.30 -15.12
N GLN A 75 -34.04 1.26 -14.86
CA GLN A 75 -33.97 0.08 -15.71
C GLN A 75 -34.98 -1.01 -15.29
N GLU A 76 -35.32 -1.09 -13.99
CA GLU A 76 -36.33 -2.01 -13.47
C GLU A 76 -37.76 -1.65 -13.92
N GLU A 77 -38.07 -0.35 -14.10
CA GLU A 77 -39.37 0.12 -14.62
C GLU A 77 -39.69 -0.40 -16.04
N GLY A 78 -38.69 -0.90 -16.79
CA GLY A 78 -38.83 -1.43 -18.14
C GLY A 78 -38.62 -2.95 -18.30
N ALA A 79 -38.32 -3.69 -17.24
CA ALA A 79 -37.84 -5.07 -17.31
C ALA A 79 -38.75 -6.11 -16.62
N ASP A 80 -38.64 -7.38 -17.02
CA ASP A 80 -39.40 -8.52 -16.48
C ASP A 80 -38.87 -8.90 -15.08
N PRO A 81 -39.70 -8.86 -14.01
CA PRO A 81 -39.25 -9.00 -12.62
C PRO A 81 -38.58 -10.34 -12.25
N GLU A 82 -38.71 -11.37 -13.09
CA GLU A 82 -38.10 -12.69 -12.85
C GLU A 82 -36.71 -12.89 -13.50
N LYS A 83 -36.15 -11.91 -14.24
CA LYS A 83 -34.86 -12.06 -14.96
C LYS A 83 -33.84 -10.92 -14.89
N ALA A 84 -34.11 -9.79 -14.26
CA ALA A 84 -33.28 -8.60 -14.46
C ALA A 84 -32.05 -8.51 -13.54
N ALA A 85 -30.93 -9.13 -13.93
CA ALA A 85 -29.64 -8.54 -13.58
C ALA A 85 -29.49 -7.25 -14.40
N VAL A 86 -29.35 -6.11 -13.72
CA VAL A 86 -29.21 -4.80 -14.37
C VAL A 86 -27.72 -4.54 -14.61
N TYR A 87 -27.37 -4.28 -15.86
CA TYR A 87 -25.98 -4.11 -16.30
C TYR A 87 -25.66 -2.63 -16.52
N VAL A 88 -24.36 -2.32 -16.56
CA VAL A 88 -23.87 -0.98 -16.86
C VAL A 88 -24.20 -0.63 -18.32
N THR A 89 -24.91 0.47 -18.53
CA THR A 89 -25.42 0.88 -19.85
C THR A 89 -24.64 2.02 -20.51
N ASP A 90 -23.83 2.74 -19.74
CA ASP A 90 -23.11 3.94 -20.19
C ASP A 90 -21.75 4.06 -19.50
N GLU A 91 -20.88 4.87 -20.10
CA GLU A 91 -19.50 5.06 -19.64
C GLU A 91 -19.42 5.69 -18.24
N SER A 92 -20.32 6.63 -17.91
CA SER A 92 -20.36 7.25 -16.58
C SER A 92 -20.78 6.25 -15.50
N SER A 93 -21.76 5.39 -15.79
CA SER A 93 -22.13 4.25 -14.93
C SER A 93 -20.96 3.27 -14.75
N LEU A 94 -20.19 3.00 -15.81
CA LEU A 94 -19.01 2.13 -15.72
C LEU A 94 -17.94 2.75 -14.82
N LEU A 95 -17.65 4.04 -15.00
CA LEU A 95 -16.69 4.76 -14.17
C LEU A 95 -17.12 4.76 -12.70
N ARG A 96 -18.39 5.03 -12.41
CA ARG A 96 -18.94 4.95 -11.04
C ARG A 96 -18.76 3.55 -10.45
N HIS A 97 -19.07 2.52 -11.21
CA HIS A 97 -18.91 1.13 -10.80
C HIS A 97 -17.44 0.79 -10.48
N GLN A 98 -16.52 1.14 -11.37
CA GLN A 98 -15.09 0.91 -11.18
C GLN A 98 -14.54 1.68 -9.96
N ILE A 99 -14.94 2.94 -9.77
CA ILE A 99 -14.53 3.75 -8.62
C ILE A 99 -14.99 3.11 -7.31
N LEU A 100 -16.25 2.68 -7.23
CA LEU A 100 -16.82 2.06 -6.04
C LEU A 100 -16.14 0.72 -5.71
N LEU A 101 -15.89 -0.12 -6.72
CA LEU A 101 -15.19 -1.40 -6.52
C LEU A 101 -13.74 -1.19 -6.07
N ASN A 102 -13.02 -0.29 -6.75
CA ASN A 102 -11.62 0.00 -6.43
C ASN A 102 -11.47 0.58 -5.03
N GLY A 103 -12.39 1.47 -4.63
CA GLY A 103 -12.41 2.04 -3.28
C GLY A 103 -12.75 1.02 -2.19
N TYR A 104 -13.72 0.13 -2.43
CA TYR A 104 -14.15 -0.83 -1.42
C TYR A 104 -13.14 -1.95 -1.18
N THR A 105 -12.58 -2.53 -2.26
CA THR A 105 -11.80 -3.78 -2.15
C THR A 105 -10.28 -3.61 -2.19
N VAL A 106 -9.76 -2.38 -2.32
CA VAL A 106 -8.31 -2.09 -2.50
C VAL A 106 -7.71 -3.07 -3.52
N ARG A 107 -8.31 -3.09 -4.72
CA ARG A 107 -7.99 -4.08 -5.75
C ARG A 107 -6.62 -3.86 -6.36
N LEU A 108 -5.98 -4.97 -6.72
CA LEU A 108 -4.89 -4.97 -7.67
C LEU A 108 -5.41 -4.45 -9.01
N ARG A 109 -4.67 -3.52 -9.61
CA ARG A 109 -4.91 -3.18 -11.01
C ARG A 109 -4.52 -4.36 -11.89
N ARG A 110 -5.51 -5.00 -12.51
CA ARG A 110 -5.30 -6.12 -13.44
C ARG A 110 -5.43 -5.64 -14.88
N SER A 111 -4.60 -6.18 -15.77
CA SER A 111 -4.66 -5.91 -17.22
C SER A 111 -6.00 -6.31 -17.86
N GLU A 112 -6.76 -7.19 -17.21
CA GLU A 112 -7.96 -7.82 -17.79
C GLU A 112 -9.27 -7.16 -17.34
N ILE A 113 -9.25 -6.19 -16.40
CA ILE A 113 -10.46 -5.46 -15.97
C ILE A 113 -10.73 -4.29 -16.92
N LEU A 114 -10.84 -4.60 -18.21
CA LEU A 114 -11.58 -3.80 -19.18
C LEU A 114 -12.95 -4.46 -19.31
N SER A 115 -13.73 -4.45 -18.22
CA SER A 115 -15.13 -4.86 -18.28
C SER A 115 -15.78 -4.01 -19.36
N THR A 116 -16.27 -4.65 -20.42
CA THR A 116 -17.21 -3.95 -21.29
C THR A 116 -18.46 -3.62 -20.43
N PRO A 117 -19.18 -2.51 -20.71
CA PRO A 117 -20.38 -2.15 -19.94
C PRO A 117 -21.35 -3.34 -19.77
N GLU A 118 -21.42 -4.20 -20.77
CA GLU A 118 -22.27 -5.39 -20.87
C GLU A 118 -21.90 -6.52 -19.87
N GLU A 119 -20.69 -6.50 -19.30
CA GLU A 119 -20.18 -7.53 -18.37
C GLU A 119 -20.30 -7.12 -16.90
N ALA A 120 -20.55 -5.84 -16.61
CA ALA A 120 -20.57 -5.31 -15.24
C ALA A 120 -22.00 -5.18 -14.71
N ARG A 121 -22.30 -5.86 -13.59
CA ARG A 121 -23.60 -5.77 -12.90
C ARG A 121 -23.61 -4.59 -11.93
N LEU A 122 -24.62 -3.73 -12.03
CA LEU A 122 -24.77 -2.56 -11.15
C LEU A 122 -25.11 -2.96 -9.70
N PHE A 123 -24.73 -2.11 -8.74
CA PHE A 123 -25.04 -2.29 -7.32
C PHE A 123 -25.23 -0.94 -6.61
N SER A 124 -26.17 -0.85 -5.69
CA SER A 124 -26.45 0.38 -4.92
C SER A 124 -26.02 0.29 -3.46
N THR A 125 -25.51 -0.86 -3.01
CA THR A 125 -25.09 -1.07 -1.62
C THR A 125 -23.69 -1.66 -1.54
N LEU A 126 -23.01 -1.39 -0.42
CA LEU A 126 -21.73 -2.00 -0.06
C LEU A 126 -21.91 -2.83 1.21
N PRO A 127 -21.34 -4.05 1.31
CA PRO A 127 -20.59 -4.78 0.28
C PRO A 127 -21.42 -5.01 -1.01
N PRO A 128 -20.76 -5.02 -2.19
CA PRO A 128 -21.46 -5.31 -3.43
C PRO A 128 -22.01 -6.75 -3.40
N PRO A 129 -23.19 -7.01 -3.98
CA PRO A 129 -23.78 -8.34 -4.06
C PRO A 129 -22.90 -9.34 -4.84
N GLN A 130 -23.10 -10.63 -4.56
CA GLN A 130 -22.42 -11.72 -5.25
C GLN A 130 -22.77 -11.70 -6.75
N GLY A 131 -21.74 -11.82 -7.61
CA GLY A 131 -21.79 -11.72 -9.06
C GLY A 131 -21.60 -10.30 -9.61
N CYS A 132 -21.55 -9.27 -8.76
CA CYS A 132 -21.18 -7.90 -9.18
C CYS A 132 -19.67 -7.67 -9.23
N CYS A 133 -18.90 -8.66 -8.77
CA CYS A 133 -17.46 -8.72 -8.87
C CYS A 133 -17.10 -9.88 -9.80
N ILE A 134 -16.31 -9.61 -10.85
CA ILE A 134 -15.80 -10.67 -11.75
C ILE A 134 -14.94 -11.70 -10.99
N ASP A 135 -14.40 -11.31 -9.83
CA ASP A 135 -13.45 -12.08 -9.01
C ASP A 135 -14.08 -12.84 -7.81
N ASP A 136 -15.34 -13.23 -7.89
CA ASP A 136 -16.05 -13.88 -6.76
C ASP A 136 -15.54 -15.28 -6.33
N GLU A 137 -14.45 -15.80 -6.89
CA GLU A 137 -13.70 -16.93 -6.32
C GLU A 137 -12.17 -16.74 -6.39
N PRO A 138 -11.36 -17.08 -5.34
CA PRO A 138 -11.68 -17.75 -4.09
C PRO A 138 -11.42 -16.89 -2.82
N MET A 139 -11.38 -15.55 -2.88
CA MET A 139 -11.11 -14.74 -1.67
C MET A 139 -12.33 -14.62 -0.73
N ILE A 140 -13.54 -14.44 -1.26
CA ILE A 140 -14.76 -14.29 -0.44
C ILE A 140 -15.33 -15.66 -0.03
N VAL A 141 -15.14 -16.69 -0.86
CA VAL A 141 -15.64 -18.07 -0.62
C VAL A 141 -14.87 -18.77 0.51
N ALA A 142 -13.58 -18.46 0.71
CA ALA A 142 -12.80 -19.03 1.83
C ALA A 142 -13.28 -18.51 3.20
N ALA A 143 -13.62 -17.21 3.30
CA ALA A 143 -14.15 -16.61 4.52
C ALA A 143 -15.57 -17.13 4.84
N THR A 144 -16.47 -17.18 3.84
CA THR A 144 -17.85 -17.68 4.03
C THR A 144 -17.94 -19.19 4.25
N LYS A 145 -17.03 -20.00 3.69
CA LYS A 145 -16.92 -21.44 4.04
C LYS A 145 -16.45 -21.67 5.47
N ARG A 146 -15.60 -20.79 6.03
CA ARG A 146 -15.16 -20.88 7.44
C ARG A 146 -16.27 -20.54 8.42
N VAL A 147 -17.10 -19.53 8.11
CA VAL A 147 -18.25 -19.15 8.95
C VAL A 147 -19.32 -20.25 8.99
N ASN A 148 -19.61 -20.93 7.88
CA ASN A 148 -20.61 -22.00 7.85
C ASN A 148 -20.13 -23.37 8.38
N ARG A 149 -18.84 -23.50 8.74
CA ARG A 149 -18.28 -24.71 9.38
C ARG A 149 -18.24 -24.64 10.91
N SER A 150 -18.69 -23.54 11.53
CA SER A 150 -18.61 -23.35 12.99
C SER A 150 -19.48 -24.30 13.84
N ASP A 151 -20.28 -25.19 13.22
CA ASP A 151 -21.14 -26.14 13.93
C ASP A 151 -20.63 -27.59 13.93
N ARG A 152 -19.42 -27.88 13.43
CA ARG A 152 -18.79 -29.20 13.60
C ARG A 152 -17.31 -29.07 13.93
N ILE A 153 -17.04 -29.14 15.23
CA ILE A 153 -15.72 -29.37 15.81
C ILE A 153 -15.28 -30.78 15.38
N ASP A 154 -14.47 -30.86 14.33
CA ASP A 154 -13.52 -31.95 14.11
C ASP A 154 -12.13 -31.30 14.07
N GLU A 155 -11.40 -31.40 15.18
CA GLU A 155 -10.11 -30.74 15.46
C GLU A 155 -8.92 -31.32 14.64
N ASN A 156 -9.13 -31.96 13.48
CA ASN A 156 -8.06 -32.69 12.78
C ASN A 156 -8.02 -32.49 11.25
N GLU A 157 -8.67 -31.47 10.70
CA GLU A 157 -8.53 -31.10 9.28
C GLU A 157 -8.16 -29.62 9.13
N GLU A 158 -7.05 -29.21 9.76
CA GLU A 158 -6.23 -28.17 9.14
C GLU A 158 -5.65 -28.81 7.88
N GLU A 159 -6.03 -28.33 6.71
CA GLU A 159 -5.36 -28.67 5.46
C GLU A 159 -3.88 -28.24 5.59
N GLU A 160 -3.04 -29.16 6.07
CA GLU A 160 -1.60 -29.14 5.93
C GLU A 160 -1.27 -29.21 4.43
N GLU A 161 -1.45 -28.11 3.72
CA GLU A 161 -0.69 -27.87 2.49
C GLU A 161 0.77 -27.70 2.91
N ASP A 162 1.44 -28.85 2.95
CA ASP A 162 2.83 -29.08 3.29
C ASP A 162 3.71 -27.96 2.72
N ASP A 163 4.25 -27.14 3.62
CA ASP A 163 4.88 -25.85 3.33
C ASP A 163 6.28 -26.03 2.74
N ASN A 164 6.35 -26.68 1.57
CA ASN A 164 7.56 -27.19 0.92
C ASN A 164 8.34 -26.12 0.14
N SER A 165 8.39 -24.89 0.64
CA SER A 165 9.33 -23.89 0.10
C SER A 165 10.75 -24.24 0.57
N GLU A 166 11.75 -24.11 -0.32
CA GLU A 166 13.15 -24.39 0.04
C GLU A 166 13.62 -23.51 1.21
N LEU A 167 13.15 -22.26 1.26
CA LEU A 167 13.39 -21.37 2.39
C LEU A 167 12.71 -21.85 3.68
N GLY A 168 11.45 -22.27 3.63
CA GLY A 168 10.74 -22.79 4.80
C GLY A 168 11.41 -24.05 5.36
N LEU A 169 11.81 -24.97 4.49
CA LEU A 169 12.57 -26.16 4.86
C LEU A 169 13.94 -25.79 5.47
N TRP A 170 14.67 -24.87 4.82
CA TRP A 170 15.96 -24.37 5.33
C TRP A 170 15.84 -23.75 6.73
N LEU A 171 14.81 -22.95 7.00
CA LEU A 171 14.59 -22.32 8.30
C LEU A 171 14.23 -23.32 9.40
N ARG A 172 13.50 -24.39 9.07
CA ARG A 172 13.18 -25.49 10.00
C ARG A 172 14.39 -26.37 10.29
N ASP A 173 15.19 -26.67 9.27
CA ASP A 173 16.34 -27.57 9.36
C ASP A 173 17.54 -26.95 10.09
N THR A 174 17.64 -25.62 10.10
CA THR A 174 18.86 -24.92 10.56
C THR A 174 19.09 -24.90 12.07
N GLY A 175 18.19 -25.46 12.90
CA GLY A 175 18.35 -25.65 14.35
C GLY A 175 18.83 -24.40 15.14
N PRO A 176 19.15 -24.50 16.44
CA PRO A 176 19.67 -23.38 17.23
C PRO A 176 21.19 -23.17 17.03
N GLY A 177 21.66 -23.19 15.78
CA GLY A 177 23.08 -23.02 15.41
C GLY A 177 23.55 -21.56 15.34
N LEU A 178 24.86 -21.34 15.22
CA LEU A 178 25.44 -20.01 15.01
C LEU A 178 24.90 -19.37 13.72
N ARG A 179 24.37 -18.15 13.83
CA ARG A 179 23.80 -17.38 12.71
C ARG A 179 24.85 -16.42 12.13
N ASP A 180 25.84 -17.00 11.46
CA ASP A 180 26.98 -16.27 10.88
C ASP A 180 26.73 -15.79 9.43
N GLU A 181 27.72 -15.12 8.83
CA GLU A 181 27.65 -14.62 7.45
C GLU A 181 27.41 -15.75 6.43
N PHE A 182 27.91 -16.96 6.72
CA PHE A 182 27.67 -18.13 5.88
C PHE A 182 26.19 -18.53 5.92
N TRP A 183 25.58 -18.57 7.11
CA TRP A 183 24.15 -18.83 7.27
C TRP A 183 23.32 -17.81 6.49
N ILE A 184 23.59 -16.50 6.63
CA ILE A 184 22.89 -15.44 5.88
C ILE A 184 23.00 -15.68 4.36
N THR A 185 24.19 -16.07 3.88
CA THR A 185 24.42 -16.35 2.47
C THR A 185 23.62 -17.56 1.98
N GLN A 186 23.50 -18.62 2.78
CA GLN A 186 22.66 -19.77 2.43
C GLN A 186 21.17 -19.42 2.49
N THR A 187 20.72 -18.65 3.47
CA THR A 187 19.33 -18.17 3.56
C THR A 187 18.94 -17.37 2.31
N ARG A 188 19.81 -16.48 1.84
CA ARG A 188 19.63 -15.75 0.56
C ARG A 188 19.56 -16.69 -0.64
N ARG A 189 20.29 -17.82 -0.63
CA ARG A 189 20.23 -18.81 -1.72
C ARG A 189 18.92 -19.59 -1.68
N ALA A 190 18.51 -20.07 -0.52
CA ALA A 190 17.24 -20.77 -0.34
C ALA A 190 16.04 -19.89 -0.72
N HIS A 191 16.09 -18.59 -0.40
CA HIS A 191 15.10 -17.61 -0.86
C HIS A 191 15.06 -17.50 -2.38
N LYS A 192 16.22 -17.39 -3.04
CA LYS A 192 16.32 -17.34 -4.51
C LYS A 192 15.80 -18.61 -5.19
N SER A 193 16.01 -19.76 -4.57
CA SER A 193 15.54 -21.05 -5.08
C SER A 193 14.08 -21.34 -4.76
N SER A 194 13.38 -20.47 -4.02
CA SER A 194 11.96 -20.64 -3.69
C SER A 194 11.08 -19.88 -4.70
N PRO A 195 10.53 -20.54 -5.74
CA PRO A 195 9.74 -19.87 -6.77
C PRO A 195 8.31 -19.54 -6.30
N ASN A 196 7.85 -20.18 -5.22
CA ASN A 196 6.49 -20.08 -4.73
C ASN A 196 6.27 -18.81 -3.88
N ALA A 197 5.01 -18.39 -3.79
CA ALA A 197 4.59 -17.29 -2.93
C ALA A 197 5.02 -17.53 -1.47
N MET A 198 5.70 -16.56 -0.87
CA MET A 198 6.08 -16.62 0.54
C MET A 198 4.86 -16.44 1.45
N LYS A 199 4.62 -17.40 2.33
CA LYS A 199 3.64 -17.28 3.41
C LYS A 199 4.16 -16.36 4.52
N HIS A 200 3.25 -15.64 5.18
CA HIS A 200 3.60 -14.72 6.28
C HIS A 200 4.27 -15.44 7.45
N THR A 201 3.89 -16.69 7.74
CA THR A 201 4.49 -17.53 8.80
C THR A 201 5.98 -17.79 8.57
N VAL A 202 6.36 -18.13 7.33
CA VAL A 202 7.75 -18.33 6.92
C VAL A 202 8.55 -17.04 7.08
N PHE A 203 7.94 -15.90 6.76
CA PHE A 203 8.58 -14.61 6.93
C PHE A 203 8.78 -14.22 8.41
N LEU A 204 7.80 -14.46 9.28
CA LEU A 204 7.95 -14.21 10.72
C LEU A 204 9.08 -15.05 11.31
N GLU A 205 9.20 -16.32 10.90
CA GLU A 205 10.32 -17.17 11.30
C GLU A 205 11.66 -16.64 10.76
N LEU A 206 11.69 -16.21 9.50
CA LEU A 206 12.87 -15.57 8.92
C LEU A 206 13.28 -14.33 9.72
N LEU A 207 12.34 -13.46 10.10
CA LEU A 207 12.61 -12.26 10.89
C LEU A 207 13.23 -12.61 12.24
N ASN A 208 12.62 -13.55 12.97
CA ASN A 208 13.13 -14.03 14.26
C ASN A 208 14.58 -14.54 14.16
N GLN A 209 14.89 -15.32 13.12
CA GLN A 209 16.23 -15.87 12.95
C GLN A 209 17.25 -14.85 12.42
N MET A 210 16.81 -13.91 11.57
CA MET A 210 17.66 -12.85 11.03
C MET A 210 18.04 -11.83 12.10
N GLU A 211 17.13 -11.49 13.02
CA GLU A 211 17.44 -10.61 14.16
C GLU A 211 18.60 -11.17 15.00
N GLN A 212 18.58 -12.48 15.28
CA GLN A 212 19.64 -13.16 16.03
C GLN A 212 20.99 -13.20 15.28
N ALA A 213 20.98 -13.01 13.96
CA ALA A 213 22.17 -12.98 13.13
C ALA A 213 22.85 -11.59 13.11
N ILE A 214 22.13 -10.55 13.54
CA ILE A 214 22.62 -9.17 13.52
C ILE A 214 23.27 -8.84 14.88
N PRO A 215 24.44 -8.17 14.88
CA PRO A 215 25.02 -7.68 16.13
C PRO A 215 24.03 -6.79 16.88
N THR A 216 23.93 -6.94 18.21
CA THR A 216 23.04 -6.11 19.03
C THR A 216 23.29 -4.64 18.75
N VAL A 217 22.21 -3.93 18.46
CA VAL A 217 22.27 -2.56 17.98
C VAL A 217 21.90 -1.62 19.13
N GLU A 218 22.85 -0.80 19.58
CA GLU A 218 22.73 0.00 20.82
C GLU A 218 21.54 1.00 20.83
N TRP A 219 20.94 1.33 19.68
CA TRP A 219 19.82 2.28 19.64
C TRP A 219 18.47 1.65 19.93
N VAL A 220 18.28 0.34 19.71
CA VAL A 220 16.98 -0.31 19.93
C VAL A 220 16.66 -0.38 21.42
N ASP A 221 17.68 -0.53 22.26
CA ASP A 221 17.56 -0.55 23.73
C ASP A 221 17.09 0.79 24.33
N ARG A 222 17.05 1.87 23.54
CA ARG A 222 16.63 3.21 24.00
C ARG A 222 15.13 3.42 23.95
N PHE A 223 14.41 2.67 23.14
CA PHE A 223 12.96 2.81 23.04
C PHE A 223 12.28 1.91 24.07
N LYS A 224 11.29 2.45 24.79
CA LYS A 224 10.55 1.72 25.82
C LYS A 224 9.06 1.88 25.57
N TRP A 225 8.37 0.76 25.50
CA TRP A 225 6.91 0.76 25.40
C TRP A 225 6.33 1.34 26.69
N ASP A 226 5.38 2.27 26.55
CA ASP A 226 4.58 2.75 27.67
C ASP A 226 3.43 1.76 27.92
N PRO A 227 3.43 1.03 29.05
CA PRO A 227 2.37 0.08 29.37
C PRO A 227 1.07 0.77 29.83
N GLU A 228 1.10 2.06 30.18
CA GLU A 228 -0.05 2.80 30.73
C GLU A 228 -0.82 3.61 29.67
N LEU A 229 -0.38 3.56 28.41
CA LEU A 229 -0.95 4.38 27.34
C LEU A 229 -2.40 3.96 27.00
N SER A 230 -3.38 4.75 27.45
CA SER A 230 -4.79 4.54 27.11
C SER A 230 -5.13 5.12 25.74
N CYS A 231 -5.79 4.30 24.90
CA CYS A 231 -6.07 4.62 23.51
C CYS A 231 -7.52 5.05 23.25
N ASP A 232 -8.26 5.39 24.31
CA ASP A 232 -9.68 5.79 24.24
C ASP A 232 -9.88 7.25 23.79
N ASN A 233 -8.81 8.02 23.54
CA ASN A 233 -8.95 9.41 23.10
C ASN A 233 -9.24 9.50 21.59
N GLU A 234 -10.53 9.52 21.25
CA GLU A 234 -11.04 9.69 19.89
C GLU A 234 -10.65 11.02 19.22
N GLU A 235 -10.15 12.01 19.98
CA GLU A 235 -9.63 13.28 19.46
C GLU A 235 -8.23 13.14 18.83
N PHE A 236 -7.51 12.06 19.11
CA PHE A 236 -6.18 11.82 18.52
C PHE A 236 -6.23 11.59 17.01
N TRP A 237 -7.33 10.99 16.52
CA TRP A 237 -7.45 10.53 15.14
C TRP A 237 -8.16 11.55 14.25
N LEU A 238 -7.52 11.91 13.15
CA LEU A 238 -8.11 12.71 12.09
C LEU A 238 -9.23 11.91 11.38
N PRO A 239 -10.23 12.57 10.79
CA PRO A 239 -11.31 11.89 10.07
C PRO A 239 -10.80 10.93 8.99
N GLU A 240 -9.78 11.33 8.23
CA GLU A 240 -9.15 10.52 7.17
C GLU A 240 -8.50 9.25 7.74
N GLU A 241 -7.88 9.34 8.92
CA GLU A 241 -7.26 8.18 9.56
C GLU A 241 -8.30 7.20 10.11
N LYS A 242 -9.46 7.69 10.57
CA LYS A 242 -10.58 6.81 10.96
C LYS A 242 -11.08 5.99 9.78
N LEU A 243 -11.18 6.62 8.60
CA LEU A 243 -11.49 5.91 7.35
C LEU A 243 -10.38 4.91 6.99
N ALA A 244 -9.12 5.26 7.20
CA ALA A 244 -7.98 4.37 6.94
C ALA A 244 -8.03 3.12 7.83
N LEU A 245 -8.30 3.28 9.13
CA LEU A 245 -8.45 2.18 10.08
C LEU A 245 -9.55 1.21 9.64
N GLN A 246 -10.70 1.74 9.22
CA GLN A 246 -11.79 0.92 8.68
C GLN A 246 -11.38 0.17 7.41
N LEU A 247 -10.65 0.83 6.50
CA LEU A 247 -10.16 0.22 5.27
C LEU A 247 -9.18 -0.94 5.55
N VAL A 248 -8.28 -0.77 6.52
CA VAL A 248 -7.33 -1.81 6.96
C VAL A 248 -8.05 -3.03 7.51
N LEU A 249 -9.03 -2.82 8.40
CA LEU A 249 -9.81 -3.91 8.99
C LEU A 249 -10.63 -4.65 7.93
N HIS A 250 -11.27 -3.89 7.02
CA HIS A 250 -12.01 -4.46 5.91
C HIS A 250 -11.12 -5.33 5.01
N TYR A 251 -9.94 -4.81 4.64
CA TYR A 251 -8.96 -5.55 3.85
C TYR A 251 -8.47 -6.80 4.57
N GLY A 252 -8.16 -6.69 5.88
CA GLY A 252 -7.74 -7.82 6.71
C GLY A 252 -8.81 -8.91 6.83
N HIS A 253 -10.08 -8.53 6.98
CA HIS A 253 -11.21 -9.46 7.02
C HIS A 253 -11.41 -10.17 5.67
N ALA A 254 -11.38 -9.42 4.56
CA ALA A 254 -11.50 -9.98 3.21
C ALA A 254 -10.39 -11.00 2.89
N ARG A 255 -9.21 -10.85 3.51
CA ARG A 255 -8.05 -11.75 3.37
C ARG A 255 -8.03 -12.89 4.40
N GLY A 256 -8.90 -12.86 5.41
CA GLY A 256 -8.92 -13.82 6.51
C GLY A 256 -7.78 -13.65 7.53
N PHE A 257 -7.13 -12.49 7.58
CA PHE A 257 -6.12 -12.14 8.61
C PHE A 257 -6.73 -11.64 9.91
N VAL A 258 -7.97 -11.13 9.83
CA VAL A 258 -8.68 -10.50 10.94
C VAL A 258 -10.00 -11.23 11.17
N VAL A 259 -10.30 -11.51 12.43
CA VAL A 259 -11.65 -11.90 12.88
C VAL A 259 -12.39 -10.64 13.30
N GLU A 260 -13.63 -10.45 12.84
CA GLU A 260 -14.47 -9.32 13.26
C GLU A 260 -14.69 -9.37 14.78
N SER A 261 -14.12 -8.38 15.46
CA SER A 261 -14.27 -8.15 16.90
C SER A 261 -14.03 -6.67 17.19
N ASP A 262 -14.80 -6.10 18.10
CA ASP A 262 -14.61 -4.73 18.61
C ASP A 262 -13.21 -4.54 19.23
N ASP A 263 -12.59 -5.64 19.70
CA ASP A 263 -11.25 -5.61 20.26
C ASP A 263 -10.17 -5.43 19.19
N THR A 264 -10.41 -5.86 17.95
CA THR A 264 -9.42 -5.76 16.86
C THR A 264 -9.21 -4.31 16.43
N GLU A 265 -10.27 -3.52 16.32
CA GLU A 265 -10.14 -2.08 16.01
C GLU A 265 -9.38 -1.34 17.12
N LYS A 266 -9.71 -1.64 18.38
CA LYS A 266 -9.00 -1.07 19.54
C LYS A 266 -7.54 -1.48 19.56
N ASN A 267 -7.23 -2.74 19.24
CA ASN A 267 -5.86 -3.24 19.15
C ASN A 267 -5.07 -2.53 18.04
N LEU A 268 -5.66 -2.29 16.86
CA LEU A 268 -5.00 -1.55 15.78
C LEU A 268 -4.72 -0.09 16.17
N LYS A 269 -5.73 0.61 16.73
CA LYS A 269 -5.56 1.98 17.25
C LYS A 269 -4.46 2.04 18.30
N THR A 270 -4.48 1.09 19.23
CA THR A 270 -3.50 1.00 20.31
C THR A 270 -2.11 0.73 19.77
N PHE A 271 -1.99 -0.19 18.81
CA PHE A 271 -0.73 -0.55 18.19
C PHE A 271 -0.08 0.66 17.49
N ILE A 272 -0.80 1.35 16.59
CA ILE A 272 -0.24 2.48 15.86
C ILE A 272 0.17 3.60 16.81
N ARG A 273 -0.72 3.99 17.73
CA ARG A 273 -0.44 5.09 18.66
C ARG A 273 0.72 4.77 19.59
N SER A 274 0.71 3.60 20.23
CA SER A 274 1.81 3.19 21.10
C SER A 274 3.13 3.08 20.35
N THR A 275 3.10 2.73 19.07
CA THR A 275 4.30 2.66 18.23
C THR A 275 4.82 4.05 17.86
N HIS A 276 3.94 5.01 17.53
CA HIS A 276 4.32 6.40 17.30
C HIS A 276 4.93 7.04 18.57
N ASP A 277 4.32 6.81 19.73
CA ASP A 277 4.85 7.26 21.01
C ASP A 277 6.20 6.58 21.32
N TYR A 278 6.31 5.27 21.04
CA TYR A 278 7.54 4.49 21.23
C TYR A 278 8.74 5.07 20.45
N ILE A 279 8.53 5.55 19.21
CA ILE A 279 9.59 6.20 18.42
C ILE A 279 9.67 7.72 18.60
N ASN A 280 8.86 8.32 19.49
CA ASN A 280 8.73 9.77 19.66
C ASN A 280 8.35 10.52 18.37
N TYR A 281 7.47 9.93 17.56
CA TYR A 281 6.97 10.56 16.35
C TYR A 281 6.02 11.71 16.69
N ASN A 282 6.35 12.91 16.21
CA ASN A 282 5.49 14.08 16.38
C ASN A 282 4.45 14.14 15.26
N LYS A 283 3.24 13.65 15.56
CA LYS A 283 2.14 13.61 14.61
C LYS A 283 1.69 15.03 14.21
N SER A 284 1.53 15.24 12.90
CA SER A 284 0.99 16.47 12.33
C SER A 284 -0.49 16.66 12.67
N SER A 285 -0.94 17.92 12.81
CA SER A 285 -2.35 18.25 12.99
C SER A 285 -3.15 18.25 11.68
N ILE A 286 -2.45 18.12 10.55
CA ILE A 286 -3.03 17.97 9.21
C ILE A 286 -2.75 16.57 8.67
N PHE A 287 -3.65 16.09 7.80
CA PHE A 287 -3.49 14.77 7.20
C PHE A 287 -2.38 14.80 6.13
N GLU A 288 -1.26 14.15 6.43
CA GLU A 288 -0.09 14.02 5.55
C GLU A 288 0.05 12.62 4.94
N GLY A 289 -0.84 11.70 5.32
CA GLY A 289 -0.85 10.30 4.93
C GLY A 289 -1.08 9.39 6.13
N PHE A 290 -1.54 8.17 5.87
CA PHE A 290 -1.72 7.16 6.90
C PHE A 290 -0.49 6.24 7.02
N ASP A 291 -0.25 5.68 8.21
CA ASP A 291 0.89 4.78 8.44
C ASP A 291 0.59 3.35 7.95
N TRP A 292 0.63 3.19 6.62
CA TRP A 292 0.39 1.91 5.94
C TRP A 292 1.45 0.85 6.29
N PHE A 293 2.65 1.27 6.71
CA PHE A 293 3.69 0.35 7.16
C PHE A 293 3.26 -0.38 8.44
N LEU A 294 2.82 0.37 9.46
CA LEU A 294 2.31 -0.23 10.70
C LEU A 294 1.03 -1.05 10.46
N ALA A 295 0.11 -0.54 9.63
CA ALA A 295 -1.07 -1.31 9.27
C ALA A 295 -0.72 -2.65 8.61
N THR A 296 0.30 -2.68 7.76
CA THR A 296 0.79 -3.91 7.14
C THR A 296 1.39 -4.86 8.19
N ILE A 297 2.23 -4.37 9.10
CA ILE A 297 2.80 -5.19 10.19
C ILE A 297 1.69 -5.84 11.01
N PHE A 298 0.67 -5.06 11.37
CA PHE A 298 -0.47 -5.56 12.15
C PHE A 298 -1.17 -6.72 11.46
N LEU A 299 -1.40 -6.62 10.14
CA LEU A 299 -1.99 -7.70 9.35
C LEU A 299 -1.06 -8.90 9.17
N VAL A 300 0.24 -8.69 8.97
CA VAL A 300 1.24 -9.77 8.92
C VAL A 300 1.27 -10.56 10.22
N CYS A 301 1.02 -9.89 11.34
CA CYS A 301 0.95 -10.49 12.67
C CYS A 301 -0.45 -11.05 13.02
N ASN A 302 -1.35 -11.19 12.04
CA ASN A 302 -2.73 -11.66 12.23
C ASN A 302 -3.52 -10.86 13.28
N ALA A 303 -3.36 -9.54 13.27
CA ALA A 303 -4.02 -8.60 14.17
C ALA A 303 -3.73 -8.80 15.67
N ASP A 304 -2.63 -9.48 16.00
CA ASP A 304 -2.16 -9.66 17.37
C ASP A 304 -1.29 -8.48 17.80
N LEU A 305 -1.72 -7.78 18.85
CA LEU A 305 -1.06 -6.57 19.35
C LEU A 305 0.38 -6.85 19.81
N GLU A 306 0.60 -7.91 20.59
CA GLU A 306 1.89 -8.18 21.20
C GLU A 306 2.91 -8.70 20.18
N ARG A 307 2.47 -9.53 19.24
CA ARG A 307 3.28 -9.93 18.08
C ARG A 307 3.64 -8.73 17.20
N SER A 308 2.71 -7.80 17.01
CA SER A 308 2.96 -6.58 16.23
C SER A 308 4.01 -5.68 16.90
N LYS A 309 3.93 -5.48 18.22
CA LYS A 309 4.96 -4.76 18.98
C LYS A 309 6.31 -5.47 18.95
N ALA A 310 6.32 -6.79 19.10
CA ALA A 310 7.53 -7.60 18.97
C ALA A 310 8.16 -7.39 17.59
N PHE A 311 7.37 -7.49 16.51
CA PHE A 311 7.82 -7.22 15.14
C PHE A 311 8.50 -5.86 15.00
N VAL A 312 7.89 -4.79 15.56
CA VAL A 312 8.48 -3.44 15.52
C VAL A 312 9.84 -3.41 16.22
N ASN A 313 9.99 -4.04 17.38
CA ASN A 313 11.29 -4.13 18.05
C ASN A 313 12.33 -4.82 17.16
N GLN A 314 11.94 -5.90 16.49
CA GLN A 314 12.83 -6.67 15.62
C GLN A 314 13.23 -5.87 14.38
N ILE A 315 12.27 -5.25 13.69
CA ILE A 315 12.53 -4.56 12.43
C ILE A 315 13.47 -3.35 12.61
N LEU A 316 13.43 -2.71 13.78
CA LEU A 316 14.31 -1.57 14.11
C LEU A 316 15.80 -1.92 14.21
N HIS A 317 16.15 -3.20 14.35
CA HIS A 317 17.54 -3.66 14.28
C HIS A 317 18.11 -3.62 12.85
N PHE A 318 17.24 -3.57 11.84
CA PHE A 318 17.66 -3.59 10.45
C PHE A 318 17.87 -2.16 9.92
N PRO A 319 19.02 -1.85 9.28
CA PRO A 319 19.28 -0.53 8.69
C PRO A 319 18.24 -0.08 7.66
N SER A 320 17.55 -1.04 7.04
CA SER A 320 16.47 -0.81 6.08
C SER A 320 15.25 -0.11 6.69
N ALA A 321 15.03 -0.22 8.01
CA ALA A 321 13.80 0.25 8.67
C ALA A 321 13.49 1.72 8.40
N MET A 322 14.51 2.59 8.43
CA MET A 322 14.33 4.02 8.19
C MET A 322 13.89 4.38 6.77
N PHE A 323 14.15 3.51 5.79
CA PHE A 323 13.72 3.72 4.40
C PHE A 323 12.36 3.08 4.12
N LEU A 324 11.91 2.17 4.99
CA LEU A 324 10.61 1.52 4.91
C LEU A 324 9.52 2.31 5.61
N TRP A 325 9.86 2.97 6.71
CA TRP A 325 8.92 3.55 7.63
C TRP A 325 9.05 5.08 7.64
N PRO A 326 8.15 5.82 6.97
CA PRO A 326 8.24 7.28 6.84
C PRO A 326 8.26 8.02 8.19
N ALA A 327 7.46 7.57 9.16
CA ALA A 327 7.42 8.20 10.49
C ALA A 327 8.79 8.07 11.19
N LEU A 328 9.43 6.90 11.08
CA LEU A 328 10.79 6.71 11.60
C LEU A 328 11.81 7.56 10.85
N ALA A 329 11.71 7.65 9.53
CA ALA A 329 12.56 8.50 8.70
C ALA A 329 12.50 9.96 9.15
N GLN A 330 11.29 10.47 9.41
CA GLN A 330 11.07 11.82 9.89
C GLN A 330 11.71 12.06 11.26
N VAL A 331 11.52 11.14 12.22
CA VAL A 331 12.17 11.25 13.53
C VAL A 331 13.70 11.31 13.39
N ILE A 332 14.27 10.51 12.49
CA ILE A 332 15.73 10.54 12.24
C ILE A 332 16.17 11.84 11.59
N ASP A 333 15.40 12.33 10.61
CA ASP A 333 15.69 13.56 9.89
C ASP A 333 15.59 14.79 10.80
N ASP A 334 14.59 14.84 11.69
CA ASP A 334 14.41 15.92 12.66
C ASP A 334 15.55 16.00 13.69
N ASN A 335 16.18 14.86 13.98
CA ASN A 335 17.29 14.76 14.93
C ASN A 335 18.68 14.88 14.27
N ASN A 336 18.78 14.83 12.95
CA ASN A 336 20.03 14.94 12.21
C ASN A 336 20.21 16.33 11.62
N GLU A 337 21.40 16.91 11.77
CA GLU A 337 21.78 18.17 11.12
C GLU A 337 22.22 17.97 9.64
N GLU A 338 21.96 16.81 9.04
CA GLU A 338 22.33 16.54 7.64
C GLU A 338 21.56 17.44 6.67
N GLU A 339 22.20 17.87 5.58
CA GLU A 339 21.63 18.83 4.61
C GLU A 339 20.40 18.30 3.85
N ALA A 340 20.19 16.98 3.77
CA ALA A 340 19.10 16.35 3.02
C ALA A 340 18.22 15.49 3.93
N SER A 341 16.95 15.31 3.60
CA SER A 341 16.09 14.31 4.24
C SER A 341 16.38 12.90 3.71
N THR A 342 16.05 11.88 4.49
CA THR A 342 16.18 10.46 4.13
C THR A 342 15.43 10.16 2.82
N ARG A 343 14.25 10.77 2.66
CA ARG A 343 13.42 10.67 1.45
C ARG A 343 14.08 11.31 0.22
N LEU A 344 14.70 12.48 0.38
CA LEU A 344 15.41 13.14 -0.73
C LEU A 344 16.67 12.36 -1.14
N LEU A 345 17.40 11.79 -0.17
CA LEU A 345 18.52 10.91 -0.44
C LEU A 345 18.07 9.68 -1.24
N PHE A 346 16.98 9.03 -0.81
CA PHE A 346 16.38 7.91 -1.52
C PHE A 346 16.01 8.28 -2.96
N ALA A 347 15.32 9.40 -3.15
CA ALA A 347 14.92 9.91 -4.46
C ALA A 347 16.14 10.16 -5.37
N HIS A 348 17.19 10.80 -4.84
CA HIS A 348 18.40 11.11 -5.57
C HIS A 348 19.12 9.85 -6.07
N LEU A 349 19.29 8.85 -5.19
CA LEU A 349 19.97 7.60 -5.51
C LEU A 349 19.17 6.75 -6.50
N LEU A 350 17.84 6.69 -6.34
CA LEU A 350 16.96 5.99 -7.27
C LEU A 350 17.00 6.62 -8.66
N GLU A 351 16.88 7.96 -8.74
CA GLU A 351 16.96 8.71 -9.98
C GLU A 351 18.31 8.53 -10.68
N TYR A 352 19.41 8.46 -9.91
CA TYR A 352 20.75 8.16 -10.43
C TYR A 352 20.80 6.77 -11.11
N ILE A 353 20.30 5.72 -10.45
CA ILE A 353 20.31 4.37 -11.02
C ILE A 353 19.42 4.31 -12.28
N VAL A 354 18.20 4.86 -12.21
CA VAL A 354 17.25 4.88 -13.33
C VAL A 354 17.84 5.63 -14.53
N ALA A 355 18.56 6.73 -14.31
CA ALA A 355 19.20 7.48 -15.38
C ALA A 355 20.26 6.68 -16.15
N LEU A 356 20.93 5.74 -15.47
CA LEU A 356 21.96 4.90 -16.07
C LEU A 356 21.40 3.64 -16.72
N GLU A 357 20.40 3.01 -16.09
CA GLU A 357 19.85 1.73 -16.55
C GLU A 357 18.71 1.89 -17.56
N PHE A 358 17.86 2.92 -17.39
CA PHE A 358 16.63 3.12 -18.19
C PHE A 358 16.51 4.57 -18.72
N PRO A 359 17.51 5.09 -19.46
CA PRO A 359 17.50 6.48 -19.92
C PRO A 359 16.30 6.80 -20.82
N SER A 360 15.87 5.85 -21.66
CA SER A 360 14.72 6.01 -22.57
C SER A 360 13.41 6.15 -21.80
N VAL A 361 13.17 5.25 -20.84
CA VAL A 361 11.96 5.27 -20.01
C VAL A 361 11.91 6.52 -19.15
N LYS A 362 13.06 6.89 -18.54
CA LYS A 362 13.19 8.14 -17.79
C LYS A 362 12.79 9.35 -18.63
N PHE A 363 13.29 9.44 -19.85
CA PHE A 363 12.97 10.56 -20.74
C PHE A 363 11.49 10.56 -21.12
N ALA A 364 10.93 9.39 -21.47
CA ALA A 364 9.52 9.24 -21.83
C ALA A 364 8.59 9.66 -20.68
N LEU A 365 8.80 9.13 -19.46
CA LEU A 365 8.00 9.48 -18.29
C LEU A 365 8.06 10.98 -17.98
N LYS A 366 9.27 11.57 -18.01
CA LYS A 366 9.43 12.99 -17.69
C LYS A 366 8.79 13.90 -18.73
N ARG A 367 8.90 13.55 -20.02
CA ARG A 367 8.42 14.38 -21.13
C ARG A 367 6.91 14.27 -21.31
N GLU A 368 6.40 13.05 -21.34
CA GLU A 368 5.00 12.77 -21.69
C GLU A 368 4.10 12.80 -20.46
N CYS A 369 4.59 12.33 -19.30
CA CYS A 369 3.79 12.27 -18.08
C CYS A 369 4.17 13.34 -17.03
N GLY A 370 5.27 14.08 -17.21
CA GLY A 370 5.72 15.09 -16.25
C GLY A 370 6.22 14.51 -14.92
N VAL A 371 6.43 13.19 -14.82
CA VAL A 371 6.80 12.49 -13.59
C VAL A 371 8.14 11.76 -13.74
N ALA A 372 8.82 11.55 -12.61
CA ALA A 372 10.00 10.72 -12.53
C ALA A 372 9.69 9.40 -11.82
N TRP A 373 10.44 8.34 -12.14
CA TRP A 373 10.21 7.02 -11.56
C TRP A 373 10.30 7.01 -10.03
N TRP A 374 11.22 7.79 -9.45
CA TRP A 374 11.34 7.90 -8.01
C TRP A 374 10.07 8.45 -7.34
N MET A 375 9.31 9.33 -8.01
CA MET A 375 8.04 9.87 -7.47
C MET A 375 6.98 8.77 -7.39
N ILE A 376 6.94 7.90 -8.40
CA ILE A 376 6.04 6.74 -8.43
C ILE A 376 6.45 5.78 -7.31
N CYS A 377 7.73 5.38 -7.23
CA CYS A 377 8.21 4.49 -6.18
C CYS A 377 8.02 5.04 -4.77
N ASP A 378 8.22 6.33 -4.58
CA ASP A 378 7.97 6.98 -3.31
C ASP A 378 6.51 6.80 -2.86
N ARG A 379 5.54 6.96 -3.76
CA ARG A 379 4.13 6.67 -3.46
C ARG A 379 3.87 5.19 -3.21
N LEU A 380 4.45 4.30 -4.01
CA LEU A 380 4.35 2.87 -3.82
C LEU A 380 4.83 2.44 -2.43
N LEU A 381 5.95 2.98 -1.97
CA LEU A 381 6.53 2.67 -0.67
C LEU A 381 5.70 3.25 0.48
N THR A 382 5.20 4.49 0.39
CA THR A 382 4.41 5.06 1.49
C THR A 382 3.07 4.38 1.70
N GLN A 383 2.45 3.81 0.65
CA GLN A 383 1.26 2.95 0.80
C GLN A 383 1.61 1.45 0.90
N PHE A 384 2.89 1.14 1.08
CA PHE A 384 3.43 -0.21 1.22
C PHE A 384 2.93 -1.21 0.14
N PHE A 385 2.79 -0.71 -1.09
CA PHE A 385 2.32 -1.41 -2.29
C PHE A 385 0.88 -1.94 -2.24
N TRP A 386 0.06 -1.51 -1.28
CA TRP A 386 -1.36 -1.89 -1.23
C TRP A 386 -2.08 -1.47 -2.51
N GLY A 387 -2.91 -2.36 -3.05
CA GLY A 387 -3.61 -2.17 -4.33
C GLY A 387 -2.72 -2.25 -5.58
N ILE A 388 -1.41 -2.45 -5.42
CA ILE A 388 -0.45 -2.47 -6.54
C ILE A 388 0.24 -3.83 -6.69
N LEU A 389 0.79 -4.37 -5.59
CA LEU A 389 1.45 -5.68 -5.59
C LEU A 389 0.63 -6.73 -4.87
N PRO A 390 0.65 -7.99 -5.35
CA PRO A 390 0.10 -9.12 -4.61
C PRO A 390 0.68 -9.20 -3.20
N TRP A 391 -0.15 -9.63 -2.23
CA TRP A 391 0.25 -9.66 -0.82
C TRP A 391 1.52 -10.47 -0.57
N ASN A 392 1.67 -11.62 -1.23
CA ASN A 392 2.89 -12.42 -1.18
C ASN A 392 4.14 -11.64 -1.63
N GLU A 393 4.02 -10.75 -2.63
CA GLU A 393 5.13 -9.92 -3.08
C GLU A 393 5.45 -8.81 -2.07
N ILE A 394 4.44 -8.31 -1.33
CA ILE A 394 4.67 -7.41 -0.18
C ILE A 394 5.47 -8.14 0.91
N ILE A 395 5.17 -9.41 1.19
CA ILE A 395 5.96 -10.25 2.11
C ILE A 395 7.38 -10.50 1.57
N HIS A 396 7.53 -10.77 0.27
CA HIS A 396 8.86 -10.91 -0.35
C HIS A 396 9.67 -9.61 -0.24
N PHE A 397 9.04 -8.46 -0.40
CA PHE A 397 9.70 -7.17 -0.23
C PHE A 397 10.24 -7.00 1.20
N PHE A 398 9.44 -7.30 2.22
CA PHE A 398 9.94 -7.34 3.60
C PHE A 398 11.14 -8.29 3.76
N ALA A 399 11.04 -9.51 3.22
CA ALA A 399 12.12 -10.48 3.27
C ALA A 399 13.41 -9.94 2.65
N VAL A 400 13.32 -9.27 1.48
CA VAL A 400 14.47 -8.61 0.85
C VAL A 400 15.08 -7.57 1.78
N CYS A 401 14.26 -6.75 2.44
CA CYS A 401 14.73 -5.67 3.29
C CYS A 401 15.46 -6.14 4.56
N ILE A 402 15.14 -7.33 5.07
CA ILE A 402 15.82 -7.90 6.22
C ILE A 402 17.03 -8.75 5.83
N MET A 403 16.98 -9.45 4.68
CA MET A 403 18.06 -10.32 4.24
C MET A 403 19.21 -9.55 3.58
N HIS A 404 18.95 -8.40 2.97
CA HIS A 404 19.93 -7.66 2.17
C HIS A 404 20.28 -6.29 2.78
N PRO A 405 21.42 -5.68 2.38
CA PRO A 405 21.74 -4.32 2.78
C PRO A 405 20.69 -3.31 2.24
N PRO A 406 20.59 -2.10 2.81
CA PRO A 406 19.50 -1.15 2.53
C PRO A 406 19.45 -0.67 1.07
N ASP A 407 20.54 -0.77 0.31
CA ASP A 407 20.56 -0.44 -1.12
C ASP A 407 19.68 -1.37 -1.97
N PHE A 408 19.31 -2.55 -1.46
CA PHE A 408 18.37 -3.45 -2.13
C PHE A 408 16.94 -2.91 -2.21
N ILE A 409 16.54 -1.96 -1.37
CA ILE A 409 15.25 -1.27 -1.51
C ILE A 409 15.22 -0.50 -2.85
N LEU A 410 16.32 0.20 -3.17
CA LEU A 410 16.46 0.90 -4.45
C LEU A 410 16.45 -0.10 -5.61
N TYR A 411 17.18 -1.21 -5.50
CA TYR A 411 17.20 -2.23 -6.55
C TYR A 411 15.84 -2.90 -6.76
N TYR A 412 15.04 -3.05 -5.70
CA TYR A 412 13.67 -3.53 -5.80
C TYR A 412 12.78 -2.54 -6.55
N CYS A 413 12.89 -1.25 -6.23
CA CYS A 413 12.21 -0.20 -6.98
C CYS A 413 12.62 -0.15 -8.47
N VAL A 414 13.90 -0.41 -8.77
CA VAL A 414 14.40 -0.49 -10.15
C VAL A 414 13.95 -1.78 -10.85
N SER A 415 13.80 -2.90 -10.12
CA SER A 415 13.29 -4.14 -10.72
C SER A 415 11.82 -4.07 -11.07
N LEU A 416 11.02 -3.29 -10.33
CA LEU A 416 9.64 -2.97 -10.74
C LEU A 416 9.62 -2.28 -12.11
N LEU A 417 10.51 -1.30 -12.34
CA LEU A 417 10.63 -0.64 -13.64
C LEU A 417 11.11 -1.58 -14.74
N ASN A 418 12.09 -2.43 -14.44
CA ASN A 418 12.60 -3.43 -15.37
C ASN A 418 11.49 -4.40 -15.82
N HIS A 419 10.59 -4.75 -14.91
CA HIS A 419 9.47 -5.63 -15.21
C HIS A 419 8.46 -4.97 -16.14
N CYS A 420 8.12 -3.70 -15.90
CA CYS A 420 7.09 -3.00 -16.66
C CYS A 420 7.61 -2.06 -17.78
N GLU A 421 8.91 -2.04 -18.06
CA GLU A 421 9.53 -1.13 -19.04
C GLU A 421 8.81 -1.16 -20.40
N ALA A 422 8.55 -2.36 -20.93
CA ALA A 422 7.92 -2.51 -22.24
C ALA A 422 6.51 -1.91 -22.25
N ASP A 423 5.75 -2.13 -21.18
CA ASP A 423 4.39 -1.63 -21.06
C ASP A 423 4.37 -0.11 -20.84
N VAL A 424 5.33 0.45 -20.08
CA VAL A 424 5.52 1.90 -19.93
C VAL A 424 5.67 2.56 -21.30
N ILE A 425 6.61 2.06 -22.10
CA ILE A 425 6.88 2.61 -23.44
C ILE A 425 5.66 2.46 -24.35
N LYS A 426 4.99 1.30 -24.31
CA LYS A 426 3.80 1.04 -25.11
C LYS A 426 2.67 2.02 -24.76
N SER A 427 2.31 2.13 -23.48
CA SER A 427 1.23 3.02 -23.02
C SER A 427 1.51 4.49 -23.31
N ILE A 428 2.75 4.95 -23.10
CA ILE A 428 3.13 6.32 -23.46
C ILE A 428 2.97 6.55 -24.97
N THR A 429 3.35 5.58 -25.80
CA THR A 429 3.20 5.66 -27.27
C THR A 429 1.72 5.68 -27.69
N GLU A 430 0.85 5.02 -26.92
CA GLU A 430 -0.61 5.04 -27.08
C GLU A 430 -1.26 6.32 -26.52
N GLY A 431 -0.48 7.24 -25.95
CA GLY A 431 -0.98 8.49 -25.34
C GLY A 431 -1.60 8.31 -23.95
N LYS A 432 -1.35 7.18 -23.29
CA LYS A 432 -1.84 6.89 -21.93
C LYS A 432 -0.81 7.29 -20.88
N MET A 433 -1.30 7.66 -19.70
CA MET A 433 -0.47 8.09 -18.57
C MET A 433 -0.08 6.89 -17.68
N TRP A 434 1.21 6.66 -17.48
CA TRP A 434 1.67 5.41 -16.85
C TRP A 434 1.31 5.23 -15.36
N PRO A 435 1.28 6.25 -14.49
CA PRO A 435 0.77 6.05 -13.14
C PRO A 435 -0.68 5.55 -13.11
N GLU A 436 -1.46 5.76 -14.17
CA GLU A 436 -2.87 5.36 -14.29
C GLU A 436 -3.02 3.95 -14.86
N GLU A 437 -2.15 3.58 -15.80
CA GLU A 437 -2.13 2.28 -16.47
C GLU A 437 -1.19 1.26 -15.80
N MET A 438 -0.62 1.61 -14.64
CA MET A 438 0.32 0.74 -13.94
C MET A 438 -0.36 -0.56 -13.49
N VAL A 439 0.10 -1.67 -14.05
CA VAL A 439 -0.29 -3.05 -13.70
C VAL A 439 0.97 -3.79 -13.29
N LEU A 440 1.00 -4.28 -12.04
CA LEU A 440 2.14 -5.01 -11.47
C LEU A 440 1.71 -6.33 -10.81
N GLU A 441 0.52 -6.84 -11.13
CA GLU A 441 0.00 -8.10 -10.55
C GLU A 441 0.90 -9.30 -10.87
N ASP A 442 1.47 -9.36 -12.07
CA ASP A 442 2.34 -10.45 -12.51
C ASP A 442 3.80 -10.27 -12.10
N TYR A 443 4.11 -9.20 -11.37
CA TYR A 443 5.45 -9.01 -10.81
C TYR A 443 5.77 -10.15 -9.85
N ARG A 444 6.94 -10.78 -10.04
CA ARG A 444 7.45 -11.81 -9.14
C ARG A 444 8.88 -11.48 -8.75
N CYS A 445 9.12 -11.22 -7.48
CA CYS A 445 10.43 -10.83 -6.95
C CYS A 445 11.51 -11.83 -7.34
N HIS A 446 11.26 -13.14 -7.20
CA HIS A 446 12.24 -14.19 -7.50
C HIS A 446 12.80 -14.12 -8.94
N SER A 447 11.97 -13.72 -9.91
CA SER A 447 12.39 -13.57 -11.32
C SER A 447 13.36 -12.39 -11.52
N GLN A 448 13.31 -11.42 -10.60
CA GLN A 448 14.08 -10.19 -10.67
C GLN A 448 15.30 -10.16 -9.73
N ILE A 449 15.40 -11.06 -8.74
CA ILE A 449 16.54 -11.07 -7.79
C ILE A 449 17.88 -11.13 -8.53
N GLY A 450 17.98 -11.94 -9.59
CA GLY A 450 19.20 -12.00 -10.41
C GLY A 450 19.55 -10.68 -11.08
N PHE A 451 18.57 -9.84 -11.42
CA PHE A 451 18.78 -8.49 -11.92
C PHE A 451 19.21 -7.54 -10.79
N MET A 452 18.57 -7.61 -9.63
CA MET A 452 18.95 -6.84 -8.44
C MET A 452 20.40 -7.11 -8.01
N ASP A 453 20.85 -8.36 -8.03
CA ASP A 453 22.25 -8.71 -7.76
C ASP A 453 23.23 -8.04 -8.74
N ARG A 454 22.85 -7.91 -10.03
CA ARG A 454 23.67 -7.22 -11.03
C ARG A 454 23.72 -5.71 -10.77
N LEU A 455 22.63 -5.12 -10.28
CA LEU A 455 22.61 -3.71 -9.87
C LEU A 455 23.51 -3.49 -8.66
N SER A 456 23.41 -4.35 -7.64
CA SER A 456 24.27 -4.28 -6.45
C SER A 456 25.75 -4.34 -6.81
N LYS A 457 26.16 -5.23 -7.73
CA LYS A 457 27.56 -5.29 -8.19
C LYS A 457 28.03 -4.04 -8.93
N ARG A 458 27.15 -3.37 -9.68
CA ARG A 458 27.50 -2.20 -10.51
C ARG A 458 27.45 -0.89 -9.74
N HIS A 459 26.47 -0.74 -8.85
CA HIS A 459 26.17 0.53 -8.18
C HIS A 459 26.39 0.50 -6.67
N GLY A 460 26.46 -0.68 -6.04
CA GLY A 460 26.54 -0.82 -4.58
C GLY A 460 27.71 -0.08 -3.95
N GLY A 461 28.88 -0.06 -4.60
CA GLY A 461 30.04 0.69 -4.13
C GLY A 461 29.86 2.22 -4.06
N LYS A 462 28.85 2.76 -4.75
CA LYS A 462 28.50 4.20 -4.73
C LYS A 462 27.26 4.48 -3.88
N VAL A 463 26.29 3.58 -3.92
CA VAL A 463 24.96 3.77 -3.33
C VAL A 463 24.94 3.41 -1.84
N LEU A 464 25.47 2.22 -1.50
CA LEU A 464 25.42 1.71 -0.14
C LEU A 464 26.12 2.64 0.88
N PRO A 465 27.32 3.20 0.60
CA PRO A 465 27.97 4.10 1.55
C PRO A 465 27.11 5.30 1.94
N SER A 466 26.37 5.89 0.99
CA SER A 466 25.48 7.03 1.26
C SER A 466 24.30 6.63 2.16
N LEU A 467 23.75 5.43 1.98
CA LEU A 467 22.64 4.93 2.82
C LEU A 467 23.11 4.52 4.22
N THR A 468 24.34 4.03 4.37
CA THR A 468 24.90 3.60 5.66
C THR A 468 25.49 4.76 6.48
N GLN A 469 25.75 5.91 5.85
CA GLN A 469 26.24 7.11 6.55
C GLN A 469 25.20 7.75 7.47
N ARG A 470 23.91 7.57 7.17
CA ARG A 470 22.81 8.02 8.04
C ARG A 470 22.89 7.28 9.36
N LYS A 471 23.22 8.02 10.43
CA LYS A 471 23.22 7.50 11.79
C LYS A 471 21.93 7.88 12.51
N PHE A 472 21.47 6.98 13.36
CA PHE A 472 20.52 7.30 14.42
C PHE A 472 21.21 8.18 15.48
N ASN A 473 21.38 9.47 15.19
CA ASN A 473 21.88 10.43 16.17
C ASN A 473 20.68 10.94 16.98
N PHE A 474 20.30 10.25 18.04
CA PHE A 474 19.38 10.82 19.02
C PHE A 474 20.15 11.79 19.92
N PRO A 475 19.63 12.99 20.22
CA PRO A 475 20.28 13.90 21.15
C PRO A 475 20.50 13.19 22.50
N GLU A 476 21.74 13.21 22.99
CA GLU A 476 22.08 12.75 24.33
C GLU A 476 21.41 13.67 25.36
N GLY A 477 20.23 13.29 25.87
CA GLY A 477 19.59 14.01 26.97
C GLY A 477 18.07 13.98 27.02
N ILE A 478 17.47 12.80 27.29
CA ILE A 478 16.13 12.72 27.91
C ILE A 478 16.26 12.09 29.32
N GLU A 479 17.33 12.46 30.04
CA GLU A 479 17.48 12.16 31.47
C GLU A 479 17.50 13.44 32.33
N SER A 480 16.76 14.51 31.99
CA SER A 480 16.57 15.62 32.95
C SER A 480 15.48 16.65 32.60
N LYS A 481 14.23 16.22 32.35
CA LYS A 481 13.07 17.15 32.39
C LYS A 481 11.90 16.62 33.22
N VAL A 482 12.20 16.05 34.40
CA VAL A 482 11.20 15.79 35.46
C VAL A 482 11.72 16.21 36.86
N ARG A 483 12.84 16.93 36.96
CA ARG A 483 13.27 17.53 38.24
C ARG A 483 13.70 18.98 38.03
N GLY A 484 12.76 19.88 38.24
CA GLY A 484 13.06 21.31 38.27
C GLY A 484 11.81 22.17 38.14
N ASP A 485 10.87 22.02 39.07
CA ASP A 485 9.99 23.11 39.51
C ASP A 485 9.62 22.85 40.98
N VAL A 486 10.54 23.29 41.85
CA VAL A 486 10.25 23.90 43.16
C VAL A 486 11.01 25.22 43.20
#